data_AF-A0A2E4CWW4-F1
#
_entry.id   AF-A0A2E4CWW4-F1
#
_cell.length_a   1.000
_cell.length_b   1.000
_cell.length_c   1.000
_cell.angle_alpha   90.00
_cell.angle_beta   90.00
_cell.angle_gamma   90.00
#
_symmetry.space_group_name_H-M   'P 1'
#
loop_
_entity.id
_entity.type
_entity.pdbx_description
1 polymer ?
#
loop_
_entity_poly.entity_id
_entity_poly.type
_entity_poly.pdbx_seq_one_letter_code
_entity_poly.pdbx_strand_id
1 'polypeptide(L)'
;MSDEAMYKIPTIDLSAKSLLRISQLGFFLCFTFWFSEGVESNSDYVFPAMFAISGFALFLSVPNSRMGVTLGIPALMVVMGLATGENEVLIWAIFMMIMFGPIAYMPALASGDSTLDLEDDARVMRLGIVWLAFTLLMVFMMSSLVQAATEGEWKEEDFDESEYTMSIDSTQQTIAQVGLAVGVIGVLVFIITALVGTEI
;
A
#
# COMPACT_ATOMS: atom_id res chain seq x y z
N MET A 1 7.58 -6.35 -32.14
CA MET A 1 6.52 -6.69 -31.18
C MET A 1 5.24 -6.09 -31.75
N SER A 2 4.15 -6.84 -31.83
CA SER A 2 2.91 -6.34 -32.43
C SER A 2 2.31 -5.23 -31.56
N ASP A 3 1.70 -4.23 -32.20
CA ASP A 3 1.08 -3.08 -31.53
C ASP A 3 -0.19 -3.43 -30.71
N GLU A 4 -0.54 -4.72 -30.63
CA GLU A 4 -1.73 -5.25 -29.93
C GLU A 4 -1.40 -6.14 -28.71
N ALA A 5 -0.18 -6.07 -28.17
CA ALA A 5 0.16 -6.86 -26.98
C ALA A 5 -0.65 -6.39 -25.75
N MET A 6 -1.42 -7.29 -25.14
CA MET A 6 -2.20 -7.02 -23.91
C MET A 6 -1.34 -6.82 -22.64
N TYR A 7 -0.02 -6.80 -22.78
CA TYR A 7 0.96 -6.56 -21.73
C TYR A 7 2.28 -6.07 -22.33
N LYS A 8 3.11 -5.42 -21.51
CA LYS A 8 4.46 -4.96 -21.89
C LYS A 8 5.48 -5.51 -20.90
N ILE A 9 6.43 -6.29 -21.41
CA ILE A 9 7.57 -6.74 -20.60
C ILE A 9 8.42 -5.51 -20.25
N PRO A 10 8.59 -5.19 -18.96
CA PRO A 10 9.39 -4.03 -18.57
C PRO A 10 10.88 -4.30 -18.82
N THR A 11 11.59 -3.28 -19.26
CA THR A 11 13.06 -3.28 -19.18
C THR A 11 13.47 -3.25 -17.72
N ILE A 12 14.39 -4.13 -17.33
CA ILE A 12 14.97 -4.18 -15.99
C ILE A 12 16.44 -3.77 -16.08
N ASP A 13 16.76 -2.68 -15.42
CA ASP A 13 18.11 -2.11 -15.31
C ASP A 13 18.34 -1.56 -13.88
N LEU A 14 19.47 -0.89 -13.65
CA LEU A 14 19.80 -0.27 -12.36
C LEU A 14 19.19 1.14 -12.18
N SER A 15 18.18 1.51 -12.98
CA SER A 15 17.51 2.80 -12.83
C SER A 15 16.52 2.81 -11.66
N ALA A 16 16.24 4.01 -11.12
CA ALA A 16 15.22 4.20 -10.10
C ALA A 16 13.84 3.67 -10.55
N LYS A 17 13.51 3.79 -11.84
CA LYS A 17 12.24 3.31 -12.40
C LYS A 17 12.13 1.79 -12.35
N SER A 18 13.20 1.08 -12.70
CA SER A 18 13.25 -0.39 -12.60
C SER A 18 13.18 -0.85 -11.14
N LEU A 19 13.90 -0.17 -10.24
CA LEU A 19 13.83 -0.45 -8.80
C LEU A 19 12.42 -0.27 -8.25
N LEU A 20 11.74 0.83 -8.56
CA LEU A 20 10.36 1.08 -8.12
C LEU A 20 9.39 0.00 -8.59
N ARG A 21 9.55 -0.50 -9.83
CA ARG A 21 8.71 -1.58 -10.38
C ARG A 21 8.97 -2.92 -9.69
N ILE A 22 10.24 -3.25 -9.43
CA ILE A 22 10.60 -4.49 -8.72
C ILE A 22 10.12 -4.41 -7.27
N SER A 23 10.29 -3.28 -6.59
CA SER A 23 9.77 -3.07 -5.23
C SER A 23 8.25 -3.20 -5.17
N GLN A 24 7.54 -2.65 -6.17
CA GLN A 24 6.08 -2.82 -6.28
C GLN A 24 5.69 -4.29 -6.46
N LEU A 25 6.38 -5.03 -7.34
CA LEU A 25 6.16 -6.48 -7.49
C LEU A 25 6.46 -7.24 -6.19
N GLY A 26 7.60 -6.95 -5.56
CA GLY A 26 8.02 -7.56 -4.30
C GLY A 26 7.00 -7.35 -3.18
N PHE A 27 6.44 -6.15 -3.07
CA PHE A 27 5.36 -5.86 -2.12
C PHE A 27 4.16 -6.81 -2.30
N PHE A 28 3.67 -6.98 -3.53
CA PHE A 28 2.54 -7.88 -3.80
C PHE A 28 2.89 -9.35 -3.60
N LEU A 29 4.14 -9.76 -3.86
CA LEU A 29 4.59 -11.12 -3.58
C LEU A 29 4.71 -11.39 -2.07
N CYS A 30 5.12 -10.41 -1.27
CA CYS A 30 5.07 -10.52 0.19
C CYS A 30 3.63 -10.71 0.69
N PHE A 31 2.68 -9.93 0.17
CA PHE A 31 1.26 -10.11 0.51
C PHE A 31 0.72 -11.47 0.06
N THR A 32 1.14 -11.94 -1.13
CA THR A 32 0.80 -13.30 -1.60
C THR A 32 1.29 -14.34 -0.61
N PHE A 33 2.53 -14.21 -0.12
CA PHE A 33 3.10 -15.13 0.86
C PHE A 33 2.34 -15.10 2.18
N TRP A 34 2.14 -13.93 2.80
CA TRP A 34 1.43 -13.81 4.08
C TRP A 34 0.00 -14.36 4.02
N PHE A 35 -0.76 -14.01 2.99
CA PHE A 35 -2.11 -14.52 2.83
C PHE A 35 -2.16 -16.01 2.45
N SER A 36 -1.03 -16.60 2.02
CA SER A 36 -0.95 -18.05 1.82
C SER A 36 -0.73 -18.82 3.12
N GLU A 37 -0.18 -18.19 4.17
CA GLU A 37 0.04 -18.84 5.46
C GLU A 37 -1.28 -19.10 6.21
N GLY A 38 -2.27 -18.24 6.01
CA GLY A 38 -3.61 -18.37 6.61
C GLY A 38 -4.62 -19.18 5.78
N VAL A 39 -4.16 -20.01 4.83
CA VAL A 39 -5.07 -20.81 3.97
C VAL A 39 -5.44 -22.12 4.66
N GLU A 40 -6.74 -22.31 4.90
CA GLU A 40 -7.27 -23.55 5.47
C GLU A 40 -8.06 -24.38 4.45
N SER A 41 -8.58 -23.71 3.42
CA SER A 41 -9.45 -24.28 2.40
C SER A 41 -9.10 -23.76 1.00
N ASN A 42 -9.57 -24.47 -0.04
CA ASN A 42 -9.30 -24.07 -1.42
C ASN A 42 -9.85 -22.68 -1.77
N SER A 43 -10.93 -22.24 -1.13
CA SER A 43 -11.49 -20.90 -1.34
C SER A 43 -10.57 -19.80 -0.84
N ASP A 44 -9.75 -20.06 0.17
CA ASP A 44 -8.93 -19.02 0.80
C ASP A 44 -7.77 -18.60 -0.12
N TYR A 45 -7.38 -19.47 -1.06
CA TYR A 45 -6.39 -19.16 -2.09
C TYR A 45 -6.80 -18.03 -3.04
N VAL A 46 -8.06 -17.60 -3.03
CA VAL A 46 -8.52 -16.47 -3.86
C VAL A 46 -7.75 -15.19 -3.54
N PHE A 47 -7.50 -14.88 -2.26
CA PHE A 47 -6.77 -13.68 -1.86
C PHE A 47 -5.30 -13.69 -2.26
N PRO A 48 -4.48 -14.71 -1.92
CA PRO A 48 -3.08 -14.75 -2.34
C PRO A 48 -2.96 -14.79 -3.88
N ALA A 49 -3.84 -15.51 -4.59
CA ALA A 49 -3.86 -15.49 -6.05
C ALA A 49 -4.11 -14.07 -6.61
N MET A 50 -5.05 -13.33 -6.02
CA MET A 50 -5.34 -11.96 -6.42
C MET A 50 -4.16 -11.01 -6.18
N PHE A 51 -3.41 -11.16 -5.08
CA PHE A 51 -2.20 -10.37 -4.84
C PHE A 51 -1.11 -10.69 -5.87
N ALA A 52 -0.88 -11.97 -6.16
CA ALA A 52 0.08 -12.37 -7.18
C ALA A 52 -0.28 -11.81 -8.56
N ILE A 53 -1.54 -11.97 -8.98
CA ILE A 53 -2.06 -11.42 -10.24
C ILE A 53 -1.92 -9.91 -10.28
N SER A 54 -2.22 -9.21 -9.18
CA SER A 54 -2.09 -7.75 -9.06
C SER A 54 -0.65 -7.29 -9.26
N GLY A 55 0.30 -7.94 -8.57
CA GLY A 55 1.73 -7.66 -8.71
C GLY A 55 2.23 -7.87 -10.13
N PHE A 56 1.89 -9.00 -10.75
CA PHE A 56 2.28 -9.28 -12.12
C PHE A 56 1.59 -8.37 -13.15
N ALA A 57 0.31 -8.03 -12.96
CA ALA A 57 -0.41 -7.14 -13.86
C ALA A 57 0.19 -5.73 -13.86
N LEU A 58 0.61 -5.23 -12.70
CA LEU A 58 1.31 -3.96 -12.59
C LEU A 58 2.72 -4.03 -13.20
N PHE A 59 3.47 -5.09 -12.87
CA PHE A 59 4.83 -5.30 -13.37
C PHE A 59 4.87 -5.39 -14.91
N LEU A 60 3.94 -6.16 -15.49
CA LEU A 60 3.80 -6.33 -16.93
C LEU A 60 3.00 -5.20 -17.59
N SER A 61 2.68 -4.12 -16.86
CA SER A 61 1.97 -2.94 -17.38
C SER A 61 0.71 -3.31 -18.18
N VAL A 62 -0.07 -4.28 -17.68
CA VAL A 62 -1.35 -4.68 -18.27
C VAL A 62 -2.29 -3.47 -18.29
N PRO A 63 -3.04 -3.21 -19.37
CA PRO A 63 -3.98 -2.09 -19.44
C PRO A 63 -4.93 -2.06 -18.25
N ASN A 64 -5.14 -0.87 -17.69
CA ASN A 64 -6.02 -0.64 -16.53
C ASN A 64 -5.65 -1.41 -15.24
N SER A 65 -4.48 -2.04 -15.17
CA SER A 65 -4.06 -2.83 -14.00
C SER A 65 -4.11 -2.03 -12.71
N ARG A 66 -3.70 -0.75 -12.70
CA ARG A 66 -3.76 0.10 -11.51
C ARG A 66 -5.17 0.25 -10.95
N MET A 67 -6.14 0.51 -11.82
CA MET A 67 -7.55 0.58 -11.42
C MET A 67 -8.05 -0.79 -10.95
N GLY A 68 -7.67 -1.85 -11.66
CA GLY A 68 -8.00 -3.24 -11.29
C GLY A 68 -7.43 -3.64 -9.93
N VAL A 69 -6.22 -3.21 -9.57
CA VAL A 69 -5.60 -3.49 -8.28
C VAL A 69 -6.26 -2.67 -7.16
N THR A 70 -6.46 -1.37 -7.39
CA THR A 70 -7.07 -0.48 -6.39
C THR A 70 -8.51 -0.87 -6.06
N LEU A 71 -9.28 -1.31 -7.05
CA LEU A 71 -10.71 -1.60 -6.88
C LEU A 71 -11.02 -3.09 -6.81
N GLY A 72 -10.24 -3.95 -7.47
CA GLY A 72 -10.55 -5.38 -7.60
C GLY A 72 -10.46 -6.14 -6.29
N ILE A 73 -9.45 -5.85 -5.46
CA ILE A 73 -9.30 -6.48 -4.14
C ILE A 73 -10.47 -6.04 -3.21
N PRO A 74 -10.76 -4.74 -3.05
CA PRO A 74 -11.97 -4.30 -2.33
C PRO A 74 -13.28 -4.87 -2.88
N ALA A 75 -13.44 -4.91 -4.21
CA ALA A 75 -14.67 -5.40 -4.83
C ALA A 75 -14.89 -6.89 -4.50
N LEU A 76 -13.84 -7.70 -4.55
CA LEU A 76 -13.90 -9.09 -4.14
C LEU A 76 -14.26 -9.24 -2.66
N MET A 77 -13.64 -8.44 -1.78
CA MET A 77 -13.98 -8.44 -0.35
C MET A 77 -15.46 -8.10 -0.12
N VAL A 78 -16.00 -7.11 -0.84
CA VAL A 78 -17.43 -6.77 -0.76
C VAL A 78 -18.31 -7.93 -1.21
N VAL A 79 -17.98 -8.56 -2.35
CA VAL A 79 -18.74 -9.71 -2.86
C VAL A 79 -18.72 -10.87 -1.87
N MET A 80 -17.54 -11.20 -1.32
CA MET A 80 -17.37 -12.28 -0.36
C MET A 80 -18.12 -11.97 0.94
N GLY A 81 -17.94 -10.77 1.52
CA GLY A 81 -18.62 -10.36 2.75
C GLY A 81 -20.14 -10.36 2.62
N LEU A 82 -20.69 -9.95 1.47
CA LEU A 82 -22.14 -10.05 1.21
C LEU A 82 -22.60 -11.50 1.05
N ALA A 83 -21.77 -12.39 0.48
CA ALA A 83 -22.10 -13.79 0.31
C ALA A 83 -22.04 -14.59 1.61
N THR A 84 -21.12 -14.26 2.51
CA THR A 84 -20.95 -14.92 3.82
C THR A 84 -21.76 -14.26 4.95
N GLY A 85 -22.19 -13.01 4.76
CA GLY A 85 -22.92 -12.22 5.76
C GLY A 85 -22.01 -11.43 6.71
N GLU A 86 -20.70 -11.42 6.47
CA GLU A 86 -19.69 -10.71 7.25
C GLU A 86 -19.62 -9.22 6.87
N ASN A 87 -20.57 -8.45 7.39
CA ASN A 87 -20.67 -7.01 7.06
C ASN A 87 -19.46 -6.17 7.51
N GLU A 88 -18.66 -6.67 8.47
CA GLU A 88 -17.42 -6.01 8.93
C GLU A 88 -16.36 -5.91 7.81
N VAL A 89 -16.36 -6.89 6.90
CA VAL A 89 -15.48 -6.93 5.71
C VAL A 89 -15.76 -5.76 4.76
N LEU A 90 -16.98 -5.20 4.77
CA LEU A 90 -17.36 -4.08 3.90
C LEU A 90 -16.62 -2.78 4.26
N ILE A 91 -16.45 -2.52 5.56
CA ILE A 91 -15.69 -1.37 6.04
C ILE A 91 -14.20 -1.58 5.74
N TRP A 92 -13.71 -2.81 5.95
CA TRP A 92 -12.34 -3.19 5.60
C TRP A 92 -12.01 -3.05 4.11
N ALA A 93 -12.97 -3.29 3.22
CA ALA A 93 -12.79 -3.08 1.79
C ALA A 93 -12.47 -1.61 1.44
N ILE A 94 -13.07 -0.65 2.14
CA ILE A 94 -12.77 0.79 1.96
C ILE A 94 -11.32 1.07 2.37
N PHE A 95 -10.87 0.51 3.50
CA PHE A 95 -9.49 0.63 3.95
C PHE A 95 -8.50 0.05 2.94
N MET A 96 -8.78 -1.15 2.42
CA MET A 96 -7.95 -1.78 1.39
C MET A 96 -7.88 -0.94 0.11
N MET A 97 -8.95 -0.25 -0.27
CA MET A 97 -8.93 0.69 -1.41
C MET A 97 -7.96 1.84 -1.17
N ILE A 98 -8.00 2.45 0.01
CA ILE A 98 -7.12 3.57 0.40
C ILE A 98 -5.66 3.10 0.54
N MET A 99 -5.44 1.83 0.89
CA MET A 99 -4.10 1.24 1.00
C MET A 99 -3.49 0.88 -0.36
N PHE A 100 -4.24 0.18 -1.22
CA PHE A 100 -3.70 -0.29 -2.52
C PHE A 100 -3.66 0.80 -3.58
N GLY A 101 -4.51 1.83 -3.49
CA GLY A 101 -4.46 2.99 -4.39
C GLY A 101 -3.06 3.61 -4.47
N PRO A 102 -2.50 4.10 -3.35
CA PRO A 102 -1.15 4.63 -3.33
C PRO A 102 -0.09 3.65 -3.81
N ILE A 103 -0.17 2.38 -3.43
CA ILE A 103 0.82 1.37 -3.82
C ILE A 103 0.79 1.12 -5.32
N ALA A 104 -0.39 1.12 -5.95
CA ALA A 104 -0.56 0.96 -7.39
C ALA A 104 -0.10 2.19 -8.19
N TYR A 105 -0.33 3.41 -7.67
CA TYR A 105 -0.14 4.66 -8.42
C TYR A 105 1.16 5.41 -8.09
N MET A 106 1.68 5.39 -6.86
CA MET A 106 2.88 6.15 -6.48
C MET A 106 4.10 5.84 -7.35
N PRO A 107 4.46 4.58 -7.66
CA PRO A 107 5.61 4.30 -8.53
C PRO A 107 5.49 4.93 -9.92
N ALA A 108 4.27 4.96 -10.47
CA ALA A 108 3.99 5.54 -11.78
C ALA A 108 4.03 7.07 -11.75
N LEU A 109 3.46 7.67 -10.69
CA LEU A 109 3.50 9.11 -10.46
C LEU A 109 4.93 9.62 -10.22
N ALA A 110 5.74 8.86 -9.47
CA ALA A 110 7.14 9.21 -9.19
C ALA A 110 8.07 9.05 -10.41
N SER A 111 7.78 8.10 -11.29
CA SER A 111 8.65 7.78 -12.44
C SER A 111 8.24 8.44 -13.77
N GLY A 112 7.22 9.30 -13.75
CA GLY A 112 6.71 9.93 -14.97
C GLY A 112 6.17 8.92 -15.98
N ASP A 113 5.46 7.89 -15.52
CA ASP A 113 4.97 6.84 -16.41
C ASP A 113 3.91 7.40 -17.37
N SER A 114 4.17 7.28 -18.67
CA SER A 114 3.31 7.82 -19.73
C SER A 114 1.93 7.15 -19.80
N THR A 115 1.75 5.99 -19.16
CA THR A 115 0.43 5.34 -19.07
C THR A 115 -0.57 6.11 -18.22
N LEU A 116 -0.13 7.11 -17.45
CA LEU A 116 -1.02 7.98 -16.68
C LEU A 116 -1.63 9.11 -17.51
N ASP A 117 -1.02 9.46 -18.64
CA ASP A 117 -1.44 10.58 -19.50
C ASP A 117 -1.63 11.89 -18.71
N LEU A 118 -0.63 12.21 -17.87
CA LEU A 118 -0.62 13.42 -17.05
C LEU A 118 0.55 14.31 -17.41
N GLU A 119 0.28 15.61 -17.47
CA GLU A 119 1.30 16.65 -17.45
C GLU A 119 2.11 16.60 -16.14
N ASP A 120 3.35 17.11 -16.18
CA ASP A 120 4.28 17.04 -15.06
C ASP A 120 3.72 17.70 -13.78
N ASP A 121 3.13 18.89 -13.90
CA ASP A 121 2.57 19.62 -12.75
C ASP A 121 1.40 18.85 -12.11
N ALA A 122 0.49 18.33 -12.94
CA ALA A 122 -0.62 17.52 -12.47
C ALA A 122 -0.15 16.20 -11.83
N ARG A 123 0.89 15.58 -12.38
CA ARG A 123 1.50 14.35 -11.85
C ARG A 123 2.14 14.60 -10.49
N VAL A 124 2.95 15.66 -10.35
CA VAL A 124 3.64 16.01 -9.11
C VAL A 124 2.62 16.37 -8.02
N MET A 125 1.60 17.16 -8.34
CA MET A 125 0.52 17.47 -7.40
C MET A 125 -0.19 16.19 -6.92
N ARG A 126 -0.54 15.28 -7.83
CA ARG A 126 -1.20 14.00 -7.47
C ARG A 126 -0.28 13.08 -6.67
N LEU A 127 1.01 13.00 -7.00
CA LEU A 127 2.01 12.31 -6.17
C LEU A 127 2.01 12.87 -4.76
N GLY A 128 1.99 14.21 -4.66
CA GLY A 128 1.79 15.00 -3.45
C GLY A 128 0.70 14.42 -2.55
N ILE A 129 -0.52 14.46 -3.07
CA ILE A 129 -1.74 14.05 -2.37
C ILE A 129 -1.68 12.57 -1.98
N VAL A 130 -1.31 11.71 -2.92
CA VAL A 130 -1.30 10.25 -2.72
C VAL A 130 -0.25 9.85 -1.67
N TRP A 131 0.94 10.44 -1.71
CA TRP A 131 2.00 10.19 -0.74
C TRP A 131 1.60 10.66 0.66
N LEU A 132 0.97 11.83 0.77
CA LEU A 132 0.49 12.36 2.03
C LEU A 132 -0.56 11.45 2.66
N ALA A 133 -1.58 11.05 1.88
CA ALA A 133 -2.63 10.14 2.33
C ALA A 133 -2.04 8.80 2.78
N PHE A 134 -1.12 8.23 2.00
CA PHE A 134 -0.45 6.97 2.35
C PHE A 134 0.37 7.08 3.62
N THR A 135 1.16 8.13 3.77
CA THR A 135 2.02 8.33 4.96
C THR A 135 1.17 8.49 6.22
N LEU A 136 0.09 9.27 6.15
CA LEU A 136 -0.85 9.42 7.27
C LEU A 136 -1.51 8.08 7.62
N LEU A 137 -1.95 7.32 6.62
CA LEU A 137 -2.51 5.97 6.82
C LEU A 137 -1.48 5.06 7.51
N MET A 138 -0.24 5.01 7.03
CA MET A 138 0.79 4.13 7.56
C MET A 138 1.16 4.48 9.01
N VAL A 139 1.34 5.77 9.32
CA VAL A 139 1.75 6.21 10.66
C VAL A 139 0.61 6.06 11.67
N PHE A 140 -0.59 6.52 11.33
CA PHE A 140 -1.68 6.64 12.32
C PHE A 140 -2.64 5.45 12.35
N MET A 141 -2.67 4.61 11.31
CA MET A 141 -3.60 3.48 11.24
C MET A 141 -2.91 2.13 11.18
N MET A 142 -1.88 1.98 10.34
CA MET A 142 -1.27 0.65 10.10
C MET A 142 -0.10 0.32 11.04
N SER A 143 0.46 1.31 11.73
CA SER A 143 1.59 1.08 12.63
C SER A 143 1.15 1.01 14.09
N SER A 144 1.76 0.10 14.85
CA SER A 144 1.68 0.09 16.31
C SER A 144 2.45 1.25 16.97
N LEU A 145 3.10 2.11 16.18
CA LEU A 145 3.98 3.19 16.64
C LEU A 145 3.28 4.17 17.58
N VAL A 146 2.01 4.50 17.32
CA VAL A 146 1.25 5.43 18.16
C VAL A 146 0.98 4.82 19.53
N GLN A 147 0.53 3.57 19.57
CA GLN A 147 0.26 2.83 20.83
C GLN A 147 1.57 2.64 21.61
N ALA A 148 2.61 2.15 20.94
CA ALA A 148 3.95 2.01 21.51
C ALA A 148 4.48 3.34 22.09
N ALA A 149 4.29 4.47 21.40
CA ALA A 149 4.76 5.77 21.87
C ALA A 149 3.96 6.34 23.05
N THR A 150 2.64 6.09 23.10
CA THR A 150 1.74 6.73 24.08
C THR A 150 1.45 5.85 25.29
N GLU A 151 1.18 4.57 25.05
CA GLU A 151 0.78 3.60 26.05
C GLU A 151 1.97 2.74 26.50
N GLY A 152 3.04 2.66 25.69
CA GLY A 152 4.20 1.79 25.99
C GLY A 152 3.90 0.31 25.76
N GLU A 153 2.78 0.02 25.11
CA GLU A 153 2.31 -1.31 24.79
C GLU A 153 1.58 -1.27 23.43
N TRP A 154 1.51 -2.39 22.72
CA TRP A 154 0.58 -2.58 21.61
C TRP A 154 0.01 -3.99 21.65
N LYS A 155 -1.15 -4.17 21.02
CA LYS A 155 -1.75 -5.48 20.82
C LYS A 155 -1.37 -6.03 19.47
N GLU A 156 -0.92 -7.28 19.46
CA GLU A 156 -0.80 -8.11 18.26
C GLU A 156 -1.85 -9.20 18.32
N GLU A 157 -2.49 -9.45 17.18
CA GLU A 157 -3.40 -10.57 16.99
C GLU A 157 -2.67 -11.58 16.12
N ASP A 158 -2.52 -12.80 16.63
CA ASP A 158 -1.87 -13.90 15.90
C ASP A 158 -2.89 -14.60 14.98
N PHE A 159 -2.41 -15.49 14.11
CA PHE A 159 -3.26 -16.18 13.12
C PHE A 159 -4.39 -17.04 13.71
N ASP A 160 -4.35 -17.33 15.01
CA ASP A 160 -5.38 -18.07 15.75
C ASP A 160 -6.35 -17.16 16.53
N GLU A 161 -6.39 -15.85 16.20
CA GLU A 161 -7.19 -14.81 16.86
C GLU A 161 -6.81 -14.59 18.35
N SER A 162 -5.67 -15.12 18.80
CA SER A 162 -5.18 -14.82 20.15
C SER A 162 -4.52 -13.45 20.20
N GLU A 163 -5.05 -12.57 21.05
CA GLU A 163 -4.47 -11.25 21.32
C GLU A 163 -3.32 -11.35 22.33
N TYR A 164 -2.14 -10.87 21.94
CA TYR A 164 -0.97 -10.69 22.80
C TYR A 164 -0.72 -9.21 23.05
N THR A 165 -0.65 -8.82 24.31
CA THR A 165 -0.13 -7.50 24.68
C THR A 165 1.39 -7.54 24.72
N MET A 166 2.02 -6.83 23.79
CA MET A 166 3.47 -6.60 23.79
C MET A 166 3.76 -5.32 24.55
N SER A 167 4.52 -5.41 25.64
CA SER A 167 4.98 -4.24 26.41
C SER A 167 6.43 -3.91 26.11
N ILE A 168 6.75 -2.62 26.08
CA ILE A 168 8.09 -2.12 25.83
C ILE A 168 8.63 -1.32 27.00
N ASP A 169 9.96 -1.36 27.15
CA ASP A 169 10.61 -0.60 28.21
C ASP A 169 10.63 0.91 27.90
N SER A 170 10.99 1.72 28.90
CA SER A 170 11.01 3.19 28.78
C SER A 170 11.97 3.70 27.70
N THR A 171 13.05 2.96 27.40
CA THR A 171 13.99 3.32 26.33
C THR A 171 13.35 3.07 24.97
N GLN A 172 12.73 1.92 24.78
CA GLN A 172 11.99 1.57 23.57
C GLN A 172 10.79 2.50 23.34
N GLN A 173 10.07 2.86 24.39
CA GLN A 173 8.97 3.83 24.32
C GLN A 173 9.49 5.22 23.90
N THR A 174 10.65 5.65 24.42
CA THR A 174 11.30 6.89 23.98
C THR A 174 11.66 6.83 22.49
N ILE A 175 12.18 5.70 22.01
CA ILE A 175 12.48 5.50 20.59
C ILE A 175 11.19 5.59 19.74
N ALA A 176 10.10 4.97 20.19
CA ALA A 176 8.80 5.06 19.52
C ALA A 176 8.29 6.50 19.46
N GLN A 177 8.41 7.26 20.55
CA GLN A 177 8.06 8.69 20.58
C GLN A 177 8.90 9.52 19.62
N VAL A 178 10.21 9.27 19.53
CA VAL A 178 11.08 9.93 18.55
C VAL A 178 10.69 9.56 17.13
N GLY A 179 10.42 8.28 16.86
CA GLY A 179 9.93 7.80 15.56
C GLY A 179 8.63 8.49 15.15
N LEU A 180 7.67 8.60 16.06
CA LEU A 180 6.41 9.29 15.84
C LEU A 180 6.63 10.78 15.55
N ALA A 181 7.48 11.45 16.33
CA ALA A 181 7.81 12.85 16.11
C ALA A 181 8.46 13.08 14.73
N VAL A 182 9.38 12.23 14.32
CA VAL A 182 9.99 12.27 12.98
C VAL A 182 8.94 12.07 11.88
N GLY A 183 8.02 11.11 12.06
CA GLY A 183 6.92 10.88 11.13
C GLY A 183 6.03 12.12 10.95
N VAL A 184 5.62 12.74 12.06
CA VAL A 184 4.82 13.99 12.06
C VAL A 184 5.58 15.14 11.42
N ILE A 185 6.85 15.33 11.76
CA ILE A 185 7.69 16.38 11.16
C ILE A 185 7.82 16.16 9.65
N GLY A 186 8.05 14.93 9.20
CA GLY A 186 8.12 14.59 7.77
C GLY A 186 6.85 14.97 7.01
N VAL A 187 5.69 14.66 7.59
CA VAL A 187 4.38 15.07 7.05
C VAL A 187 4.26 16.60 6.98
N LEU A 188 4.63 17.32 8.04
CA LEU A 188 4.55 18.78 8.08
C LEU A 188 5.48 19.45 7.07
N VAL A 189 6.73 19.00 6.97
CA VAL A 189 7.70 19.50 5.98
C VAL A 189 7.16 19.29 4.58
N PHE A 190 6.61 18.11 4.30
CA PHE A 190 6.01 17.81 3.00
C PHE A 190 4.81 18.71 2.67
N ILE A 191 3.92 18.94 3.64
CA ILE A 191 2.78 19.85 3.44
C ILE A 191 3.28 21.26 3.14
N ILE A 192 4.30 21.74 3.85
CA ILE A 192 4.88 23.07 3.62
C ILE A 192 5.48 23.14 2.22
N THR A 193 6.30 22.17 1.80
CA THR A 193 6.91 22.19 0.46
C THR A 193 5.89 22.01 -0.66
N ALA A 194 4.85 21.19 -0.44
CA ALA A 194 3.81 20.92 -1.43
C ALA A 194 2.79 22.07 -1.57
N LEU A 195 2.44 22.78 -0.48
CA LEU A 195 1.42 23.84 -0.49
C LEU A 195 2.01 25.24 -0.71
N VAL A 196 3.20 25.52 -0.20
CA VAL A 196 3.81 26.86 -0.32
C VAL A 196 4.48 27.04 -1.67
N GLY A 197 4.76 25.93 -2.38
CA GLY A 197 5.58 25.94 -3.59
C GLY A 197 7.03 26.24 -3.23
N THR A 198 7.95 25.36 -3.62
CA THR A 198 9.37 25.67 -3.49
C THR A 198 9.75 26.66 -4.59
N GLU A 199 9.47 27.94 -4.38
CA GLU A 199 10.37 29.00 -4.86
C GLU A 199 11.54 29.07 -3.87
N ILE A 200 12.55 28.23 -4.08
CA ILE A 200 13.90 28.43 -3.54
C ILE A 200 14.85 28.48 -4.73
#